data_AF-A0A7R9TS64-F1
#
_entry.id   AF-A0A7R9TS64-F1
#
_cell.length_a   1.000
_cell.length_b   1.000
_cell.length_c   1.000
_cell.angle_alpha   90.00
_cell.angle_beta   90.00
_cell.angle_gamma   90.00
#
_symmetry.space_group_name_H-M   'P 1'
#
loop_
_entity.id
_entity.type
_entity.pdbx_description
1 polymer ?
#
loop_
_entity_poly.entity_id
_entity_poly.type
_entity_poly.pdbx_seq_one_letter_code
_entity_poly.pdbx_strand_id
1 'polypeptide(L)'
;GTHGKHGEGGEHAVADESSYLQQQQLSAPAILRTPQTSVKLSCNIVAFAGTQDAQVTDSDIRGWQDVTTGTLTAHRVPGDHFYCDDMRSRERLCRSLAYAVAKHMSPA
;
A
#
# COMPACT_ATOMS: atom_id res chain seq x y z
N GLY A 1 7.77 33.90 54.55
CA GLY A 1 8.35 32.70 53.91
C GLY A 1 7.32 32.14 52.96
N THR A 2 7.54 32.29 51.66
CA THR A 2 6.71 31.73 50.60
C THR A 2 7.37 30.43 50.11
N HIS A 3 6.63 29.33 50.19
CA HIS A 3 6.85 28.05 49.51
C HIS A 3 5.45 27.70 48.98
N GLY A 4 5.16 27.55 47.68
CA GLY A 4 5.96 27.04 46.57
C GLY A 4 5.55 25.59 46.32
N LYS A 5 4.75 25.33 45.28
CA LYS A 5 5.01 24.32 44.21
C LYS A 5 3.74 23.82 43.47
N HIS A 6 3.71 24.14 42.17
CA HIS A 6 3.38 23.34 40.97
C HIS A 6 2.03 22.63 40.78
N GLY A 7 1.52 22.75 39.55
CA GLY A 7 0.59 21.79 38.96
C GLY A 7 -0.13 22.37 37.75
N GLU A 8 0.57 22.50 36.61
CA GLU A 8 -0.02 22.81 35.31
C GLU A 8 -1.12 21.79 34.99
N GLY A 9 -2.36 22.26 34.88
CA GLY A 9 -3.46 21.51 34.30
C GLY A 9 -3.31 21.50 32.78
N GLY A 10 -2.34 20.74 32.27
CA GLY A 10 -2.31 20.35 30.88
C GLY A 10 -3.43 19.35 30.65
N GLU A 11 -4.57 19.82 30.15
CA GLU A 11 -5.61 18.98 29.57
C GLU A 11 -4.97 18.13 28.48
N HIS A 12 -4.65 16.88 28.81
CA HIS A 12 -4.47 15.82 27.82
C HIS A 12 -5.81 15.69 27.10
N ALA A 13 -5.97 16.43 26.00
CA ALA A 13 -7.06 16.26 25.06
C ALA A 13 -6.96 14.82 24.54
N VAL A 14 -7.72 13.93 25.15
CA VAL A 14 -8.04 12.63 24.58
C VAL A 14 -8.82 12.95 23.32
N ALA A 15 -8.16 12.82 22.17
CA ALA A 15 -8.84 12.94 20.89
C ALA A 15 -9.91 11.85 20.85
N ASP A 16 -11.18 12.28 20.96
CA ASP A 16 -12.36 11.46 20.78
C ASP A 16 -12.25 10.71 19.43
N GLU A 17 -12.48 9.39 19.41
CA GLU A 17 -12.44 8.60 18.17
C GLU A 17 -13.37 9.19 17.10
N SER A 18 -14.45 9.86 17.51
CA SER A 18 -15.34 10.60 16.63
C SER A 18 -14.62 11.70 15.84
N SER A 19 -13.62 12.36 16.43
CA SER A 19 -12.82 13.40 15.77
C SER A 19 -11.92 12.82 14.68
N TYR A 20 -11.39 11.60 14.88
CA TYR A 20 -10.55 10.93 13.89
C TYR A 20 -11.37 10.49 12.67
N LEU A 21 -12.58 9.96 12.91
CA LEU A 21 -13.51 9.62 11.83
C LEU A 21 -14.07 10.86 11.12
N GLN A 22 -14.31 11.95 11.84
CA GLN A 22 -14.78 13.21 11.27
C GLN A 22 -13.72 13.89 10.40
N GLN A 23 -12.43 13.78 10.76
CA GLN A 23 -11.32 14.22 9.92
C GLN A 23 -11.19 13.42 8.62
N GLN A 24 -11.51 12.12 8.63
CA GLN A 24 -11.58 11.31 7.40
C GLN A 24 -12.79 11.64 6.50
N GLN A 25 -13.82 12.29 7.05
CA GLN A 25 -15.03 12.68 6.32
C GLN A 25 -14.99 14.07 5.70
N LEU A 26 -13.88 14.81 5.83
CA LEU A 26 -13.67 15.99 5.01
C LEU A 26 -13.46 15.55 3.57
N SER A 27 -14.55 15.62 2.79
CA SER A 27 -14.52 15.47 1.35
C SER A 27 -13.63 16.56 0.77
N ALA A 28 -12.36 16.23 0.53
CA ALA A 28 -11.58 16.96 -0.44
C ALA A 28 -12.42 17.09 -1.72
N PRO A 29 -12.45 18.25 -2.39
CA PRO A 29 -12.98 18.30 -3.74
C PRO A 29 -12.31 17.18 -4.52
N ALA A 30 -13.02 16.57 -5.46
CA ALA A 30 -12.53 15.49 -6.31
C ALA A 30 -11.31 15.94 -7.13
N ILE A 31 -10.16 16.12 -6.47
CA ILE A 31 -8.84 16.18 -7.05
C ILE A 31 -8.66 14.77 -7.55
N LEU A 32 -8.83 14.63 -8.88
CA LEU A 32 -8.59 13.43 -9.68
C LEU A 32 -7.69 12.43 -8.94
N ARG A 33 -8.30 11.39 -8.38
CA ARG A 33 -7.57 10.23 -7.84
C ARG A 33 -6.92 9.40 -8.94
N THR A 34 -7.10 9.82 -10.20
CA THR A 34 -6.48 9.22 -11.37
C THR A 34 -5.11 9.87 -11.55
N PRO A 35 -4.00 9.14 -11.32
CA PRO A 35 -2.70 9.60 -11.81
C PRO A 35 -2.80 9.77 -13.33
N GLN A 36 -2.87 11.02 -13.80
CA GLN A 36 -2.77 11.37 -15.22
C GLN A 36 -1.29 11.24 -15.64
N THR A 37 -0.79 10.01 -15.63
CA THR A 37 0.54 9.69 -16.15
C THR A 37 0.40 9.49 -17.65
N SER A 38 0.55 10.57 -18.43
CA SER A 38 0.67 10.44 -19.89
C SER A 38 1.95 9.69 -20.29
N VAL A 39 2.88 9.52 -19.36
CA VAL A 39 4.14 8.80 -19.54
C VAL A 39 4.06 7.44 -18.88
N LYS A 40 4.17 6.37 -19.69
CA LYS A 40 4.27 5.00 -19.22
C LYS A 40 5.63 4.73 -18.58
N LEU A 41 5.66 3.86 -17.58
CA LEU A 41 6.90 3.37 -16.96
C LEU A 41 7.73 2.58 -17.98
N SER A 42 9.06 2.74 -17.97
CA SER A 42 9.97 2.01 -18.84
C SER A 42 10.47 0.68 -18.26
N CYS A 43 10.01 0.32 -17.07
CA CYS A 43 10.41 -0.88 -16.35
C CYS A 43 9.34 -1.98 -16.37
N ASN A 44 9.78 -3.22 -16.19
CA ASN A 44 8.85 -4.33 -15.98
C ASN A 44 8.11 -4.18 -14.66
N ILE A 45 6.85 -4.61 -14.62
CA ILE A 45 6.02 -4.64 -13.42
C ILE A 45 5.79 -6.08 -13.01
N VAL A 46 5.99 -6.36 -11.72
CA VAL A 46 5.60 -7.64 -11.11
C VAL A 46 4.54 -7.35 -10.05
N ALA A 47 3.31 -7.77 -10.31
CA ALA A 47 2.15 -7.54 -9.44
C ALA A 47 1.87 -8.78 -8.58
N PHE A 48 1.53 -8.54 -7.31
CA PHE A 48 1.16 -9.57 -6.34
C PHE A 48 -0.21 -9.23 -5.74
N ALA A 49 -1.10 -10.22 -5.66
CA ALA A 49 -2.40 -10.08 -5.03
C ALA A 49 -2.76 -11.31 -4.21
N GLY A 50 -3.58 -11.14 -3.17
CA GLY A 50 -4.14 -12.24 -2.40
C GLY A 50 -5.04 -13.13 -3.28
N THR A 51 -5.03 -14.44 -3.06
CA THR A 51 -5.99 -15.36 -3.69
C THR A 51 -7.43 -15.11 -3.22
N GLN A 52 -7.58 -14.52 -2.03
CA GLN A 52 -8.85 -14.24 -1.36
C GLN A 52 -9.08 -12.73 -1.18
N ASP A 53 -8.27 -11.90 -1.86
CA ASP A 53 -8.44 -10.45 -1.81
C ASP A 53 -9.71 -10.05 -2.56
N ALA A 54 -10.74 -9.67 -1.81
CA ALA A 54 -12.03 -9.24 -2.35
C ALA A 54 -11.98 -7.82 -2.95
N GLN A 55 -10.91 -7.06 -2.69
CA GLN A 55 -10.74 -5.68 -3.19
C GLN A 55 -10.01 -5.61 -4.53
N VAL A 56 -9.38 -6.71 -4.95
CA VAL A 56 -8.53 -6.73 -6.15
C VAL A 56 -8.96 -7.84 -7.10
N THR A 57 -9.54 -7.43 -8.23
CA THR A 57 -9.94 -8.34 -9.30
C THR A 57 -8.78 -8.68 -10.24
N ASP A 58 -8.93 -9.72 -11.06
CA ASP A 58 -7.96 -9.98 -12.14
C ASP A 58 -7.88 -8.81 -13.14
N SER A 59 -8.97 -8.06 -13.31
CA SER A 59 -8.97 -6.90 -14.22
C SER A 59 -8.12 -5.78 -13.68
N ASP A 60 -8.19 -5.52 -12.37
CA ASP A 60 -7.38 -4.50 -11.70
C ASP A 60 -5.89 -4.81 -11.83
N ILE A 61 -5.52 -6.09 -11.68
CA ILE A 61 -4.14 -6.55 -11.86
C ILE A 61 -3.70 -6.37 -13.32
N ARG A 62 -4.53 -6.77 -14.30
CA ARG A 62 -4.20 -6.64 -15.72
C ARG A 62 -4.08 -5.20 -16.19
N GLY A 63 -4.83 -4.27 -15.57
CA GLY A 63 -4.76 -2.83 -15.88
C GLY A 63 -3.35 -2.24 -15.71
N TRP A 64 -2.48 -2.88 -14.91
CA TRP A 64 -1.09 -2.45 -14.79
C TRP A 64 -0.26 -2.56 -16.08
N GLN A 65 -0.69 -3.36 -17.07
CA GLN A 65 -0.02 -3.42 -18.37
C GLN A 65 -0.17 -2.10 -19.14
N ASP A 66 -1.26 -1.36 -18.91
CA ASP A 66 -1.53 -0.12 -19.62
C ASP A 66 -0.58 1.01 -19.21
N VAL A 67 0.01 0.94 -18.01
CA VAL A 67 0.88 1.97 -17.44
C VAL A 67 2.38 1.69 -17.60
N THR A 68 2.77 0.62 -18.30
CA THR A 68 4.18 0.30 -18.60
C THR A 68 4.42 0.00 -20.08
N THR A 69 5.62 0.31 -20.59
CA THR A 69 6.13 -0.20 -21.88
C THR A 69 6.90 -1.51 -21.73
N GLY A 70 7.22 -1.91 -20.49
CA GLY A 70 7.79 -3.20 -20.16
C GLY A 70 6.75 -4.32 -20.05
N THR A 71 7.17 -5.46 -19.51
CA THR A 71 6.29 -6.62 -19.29
C THR A 71 5.57 -6.53 -17.94
N LEU A 72 4.30 -6.92 -17.89
CA LEU A 72 3.61 -7.27 -16.65
C LEU A 72 3.73 -8.77 -16.36
N THR A 73 4.14 -9.13 -15.14
CA THR A 73 3.99 -10.48 -14.58
C THR A 73 3.10 -10.41 -13.35
N ALA A 74 2.09 -11.27 -13.25
CA ALA A 74 1.14 -11.28 -12.15
C ALA A 74 1.22 -12.59 -11.34
N HIS A 75 1.18 -12.48 -10.02
CA HIS A 75 1.20 -13.62 -9.10
C HIS A 75 0.06 -13.51 -8.08
N ARG A 76 -0.61 -14.63 -7.83
CA ARG A 76 -1.54 -14.77 -6.71
C ARG A 76 -0.86 -15.49 -5.55
N VAL A 77 -0.87 -14.86 -4.38
CA VAL A 77 -0.29 -15.38 -3.13
C VAL A 77 -1.45 -15.76 -2.21
N PRO A 78 -1.38 -16.91 -1.48
CA PRO A 78 -2.45 -17.26 -0.55
C PRO A 78 -2.72 -16.16 0.47
N GLY A 79 -3.98 -15.92 0.81
CA GLY A 79 -4.39 -14.88 1.75
C GLY A 79 -5.30 -13.84 1.12
N ASP A 80 -5.80 -12.95 1.97
CA ASP A 80 -6.64 -11.81 1.62
C ASP A 80 -5.77 -10.60 1.22
N HIS A 81 -6.30 -9.39 1.37
CA HIS A 81 -5.55 -8.16 1.10
C HIS A 81 -4.24 -8.04 1.90
N PHE A 82 -4.20 -8.61 3.10
CA PHE A 82 -3.06 -8.62 4.01
C PHE A 82 -2.24 -9.92 3.89
N TYR A 83 -2.22 -10.56 2.72
CA TYR A 83 -1.46 -11.79 2.45
C TYR A 83 0.04 -11.70 2.84
N CYS A 84 0.61 -10.50 2.96
CA CYS A 84 2.01 -10.29 3.37
C CYS A 84 2.24 -10.44 4.88
N ASP A 85 1.19 -10.45 5.70
CA ASP A 85 1.29 -10.59 7.17
C ASP A 85 1.37 -12.05 7.60
N ASP A 86 0.79 -12.97 6.82
CA ASP A 86 0.96 -14.41 7.04
C ASP A 86 2.40 -14.84 6.71
N MET A 87 3.03 -15.59 7.62
CA MET A 87 4.43 -16.00 7.48
C MET A 87 4.70 -16.83 6.22
N ARG A 88 3.79 -17.75 5.86
CA ARG A 88 4.00 -18.65 4.72
C ARG A 88 3.83 -17.90 3.41
N SER A 89 2.82 -17.03 3.34
CA SER A 89 2.59 -16.18 2.19
C SER A 89 3.69 -15.14 2.01
N ARG A 90 4.21 -14.57 3.10
CA ARG A 90 5.39 -13.70 3.09
C ARG A 90 6.63 -14.42 2.55
N GLU A 91 6.90 -15.65 2.96
CA GLU A 91 8.05 -16.41 2.43
C GLU A 91 7.93 -16.62 0.91
N ARG A 92 6.72 -16.98 0.44
CA ARG A 92 6.43 -17.15 -1.01
C ARG A 92 6.60 -15.84 -1.78
N LEU A 93 6.14 -14.73 -1.20
CA LEU A 93 6.30 -13.39 -1.76
C LEU A 93 7.79 -13.03 -1.87
N CYS A 94 8.55 -13.15 -0.78
CA CYS A 94 9.99 -12.85 -0.77
C CYS A 94 10.77 -13.68 -1.80
N ARG A 95 10.45 -14.98 -1.93
CA ARG A 95 11.08 -15.85 -2.92
C ARG A 95 10.79 -15.39 -4.35
N SER A 96 9.53 -15.04 -4.63
CA SER A 96 9.11 -14.55 -5.95
C SER A 96 9.75 -13.20 -6.28
N LEU A 97 9.84 -12.29 -5.31
CA LEU A 97 10.51 -11.01 -5.43
C LEU A 97 12.00 -11.18 -5.72
N ALA A 98 12.69 -12.02 -4.94
CA ALA A 98 14.11 -12.31 -5.14
C ALA A 98 14.38 -12.87 -6.56
N TYR A 99 13.54 -13.78 -7.03
CA TYR A 99 13.64 -14.31 -8.39
C TYR A 99 13.43 -13.23 -9.46
N ALA A 100 12.37 -12.42 -9.34
CA ALA A 100 12.07 -11.34 -10.27
C ALA A 100 13.23 -10.33 -10.38
N VAL A 101 13.77 -9.93 -9.23
CA VAL A 101 14.92 -9.01 -9.16
C VAL A 101 16.15 -9.65 -9.80
N ALA A 102 16.52 -10.87 -9.44
CA ALA A 102 17.69 -11.55 -9.97
C ALA A 102 17.63 -11.75 -11.50
N LYS A 103 16.45 -12.11 -12.02
CA LYS A 103 16.20 -12.25 -13.46
C LYS A 103 16.47 -10.95 -14.22
N HIS A 104 16.21 -9.80 -13.61
CA HIS A 104 16.33 -8.49 -14.26
C HIS A 104 17.57 -7.69 -13.85
N MET A 105 18.33 -8.15 -12.85
CA MET A 105 19.64 -7.61 -12.46
C MET A 105 20.82 -8.31 -13.12
N SER A 106 20.60 -9.37 -13.89
CA SER A 106 21.67 -10.03 -14.64
C SER A 106 22.14 -9.11 -15.77
N PRO A 107 23.45 -8.81 -15.89
CA PRO A 107 23.96 -8.02 -17.02
C PRO A 107 23.70 -8.75 -18.33
N ALA A 108 23.34 -7.99 -19.36
CA ALA A 108 23.18 -8.47 -20.74
C ALA A 108 24.50 -8.98 -21.33
#